data_AF-A0A259TJR7-F1
#
_entry.id   AF-A0A259TJR7-F1
#
_cell.length_a   1.000
_cell.length_b   1.000
_cell.length_c   1.000
_cell.angle_alpha   90.00
_cell.angle_beta   90.00
_cell.angle_gamma   90.00
#
_symmetry.space_group_name_H-M   'P 1'
#
loop_
_entity.id
_entity.type
_entity.pdbx_description
1 polymer ?
#
loop_
_entity_poly.entity_id
_entity_poly.type
_entity_poly.pdbx_seq_one_letter_code
_entity_poly.pdbx_strand_id
1 'polypeptide(L)'
;MAIRKDKMQSVVAGNIESIVLAADTQNGQVVALGSPVANERELVNGVAPTDVTTQEILIVSSPELVYEKGKGLLDFVNKAGKPSRADHFYVGDIVTVTDDVIDGVSAVDKYLLPANGKTKLAAAADLTGGTRFAAVVIRKGKLYGQPATTFRVIQA
;
A
#
# COMPACT_ATOMS: atom_id res chain seq x y z
N MET A 1 7.98 -5.67 7.42
CA MET A 1 6.53 -5.38 7.53
C MET A 1 5.78 -6.21 6.51
N ALA A 2 4.51 -6.54 6.76
CA ALA A 2 3.79 -7.55 5.99
C ALA A 2 2.41 -7.07 5.54
N ILE A 3 1.96 -7.61 4.41
CA ILE A 3 0.64 -7.38 3.83
C ILE A 3 -0.09 -8.70 3.58
N ARG A 4 -1.39 -8.72 3.80
CA ARG A 4 -2.28 -9.82 3.40
C ARG A 4 -3.44 -9.27 2.58
N LYS A 5 -3.58 -9.77 1.35
CA LYS A 5 -4.67 -9.45 0.43
C LYS A 5 -5.89 -10.32 0.74
N ASP A 6 -6.68 -9.91 1.73
CA ASP A 6 -7.82 -10.68 2.24
C ASP A 6 -8.92 -10.86 1.19
N LYS A 7 -9.25 -9.75 0.52
CA LYS A 7 -10.18 -9.72 -0.59
C LYS A 7 -9.79 -8.54 -1.47
N MET A 8 -9.07 -8.81 -2.54
CA MET A 8 -8.74 -7.80 -3.55
C MET A 8 -9.45 -8.18 -4.84
N GLN A 9 -10.08 -7.20 -5.48
CA GLN A 9 -10.70 -7.41 -6.77
C GLN A 9 -9.64 -7.78 -7.81
N SER A 10 -9.82 -8.93 -8.45
CA SER A 10 -9.08 -9.32 -9.65
C SER A 10 -9.97 -9.02 -10.86
N VAL A 11 -9.61 -7.99 -11.63
CA VAL A 11 -10.32 -7.63 -12.87
C VAL A 11 -9.74 -8.37 -14.06
N VAL A 12 -10.56 -8.52 -15.11
CA VAL A 12 -10.18 -9.16 -16.39
C VAL A 12 -8.97 -8.49 -17.06
N ALA A 13 -8.64 -7.25 -16.71
CA ALA A 13 -7.50 -6.48 -17.23
C ALA A 13 -6.24 -6.49 -16.32
N GLY A 14 -6.23 -7.27 -15.24
CA GLY A 14 -5.16 -7.25 -14.25
C GLY A 14 -5.28 -6.07 -13.28
N ASN A 15 -4.94 -6.31 -12.02
CA ASN A 15 -4.99 -5.32 -10.95
C ASN A 15 -3.59 -5.00 -10.40
N ILE A 16 -2.53 -5.40 -11.11
CA ILE A 16 -1.13 -5.34 -10.66
C ILE A 16 -0.32 -4.50 -11.64
N GLU A 17 0.42 -3.54 -11.10
CA GLU A 17 1.37 -2.71 -11.84
C GLU A 17 2.82 -3.13 -11.53
N SER A 18 3.71 -3.04 -12.52
CA SER A 18 5.16 -3.16 -12.29
C SER A 18 5.73 -1.78 -12.01
N ILE A 19 6.30 -1.58 -10.82
CA ILE A 19 6.82 -0.28 -10.40
C ILE A 19 8.32 -0.30 -10.08
N VAL A 20 8.98 0.85 -10.17
CA VAL A 20 10.30 1.10 -9.56
C VAL A 20 10.17 2.20 -8.52
N LEU A 21 10.78 1.97 -7.37
CA LEU A 21 10.75 2.88 -6.24
C LEU A 21 12.09 3.62 -6.13
N ALA A 22 12.04 4.91 -5.80
CA ALA A 22 13.24 5.73 -5.60
C ALA A 22 13.96 5.45 -4.27
N ALA A 23 13.28 4.81 -3.32
CA ALA A 23 13.80 4.46 -2.00
C ALA A 23 13.34 3.08 -1.57
N ASP A 24 14.06 2.48 -0.63
CA ASP A 24 13.68 1.23 0.02
C ASP A 24 12.28 1.37 0.63
N THR A 25 11.35 0.54 0.16
CA THR A 25 9.93 0.63 0.51
C THR A 25 9.45 -0.74 0.95
N GLN A 26 8.65 -0.78 2.00
CA GLN A 26 8.16 -2.04 2.53
C GLN A 26 6.77 -2.39 1.92
N ASN A 27 6.35 -3.65 2.01
CA ASN A 27 5.01 -4.09 1.58
C ASN A 27 3.89 -3.62 2.52
N GLY A 28 2.83 -3.01 1.99
CA GLY A 28 1.75 -2.38 2.76
C GLY A 28 1.80 -0.85 2.78
N GLN A 29 2.92 -0.25 2.35
CA GLN A 29 2.99 1.17 2.02
C GLN A 29 2.28 1.44 0.70
N VAL A 30 1.88 2.69 0.49
CA VAL A 30 1.13 3.15 -0.67
C VAL A 30 1.96 4.10 -1.53
N VAL A 31 1.63 4.11 -2.83
CA VAL A 31 2.26 4.97 -3.84
C VAL A 31 1.22 5.45 -4.83
N ALA A 32 1.56 6.49 -5.59
CA ALA A 32 0.88 6.88 -6.82
C ALA A 32 1.74 6.50 -8.03
N LEU A 33 1.10 6.35 -9.20
CA LEU A 33 1.83 6.14 -10.45
C LEU A 33 2.48 7.44 -10.93
N GLY A 34 3.77 7.35 -11.21
CA GLY A 34 4.58 8.39 -11.83
C GLY A 34 4.80 8.15 -13.32
N SER A 35 5.85 8.75 -13.87
CA SER A 35 6.20 8.58 -15.28
C SER A 35 6.70 7.16 -15.59
N PRO A 36 6.58 6.68 -16.84
CA PRO A 36 7.26 5.48 -17.30
C PRO A 36 8.78 5.56 -17.08
N VAL A 37 9.40 4.41 -16.83
CA VAL A 37 10.86 4.28 -16.75
C VAL A 37 11.42 4.27 -18.18
N ALA A 38 12.44 5.10 -18.43
CA ALA A 38 13.02 5.22 -19.76
C ALA A 38 13.61 3.88 -20.23
N ASN A 39 13.34 3.52 -21.48
CA ASN A 39 13.76 2.28 -22.13
C ASN A 39 13.16 0.98 -21.54
N GLU A 40 12.15 1.09 -20.67
CA GLU A 40 11.40 -0.06 -20.14
C GLU A 40 9.97 -0.05 -20.71
N ARG A 41 9.43 -1.24 -21.01
CA ARG A 41 8.09 -1.35 -21.63
C ARG A 41 6.95 -1.25 -20.62
N GLU A 42 7.11 -1.90 -19.47
CA GLU A 42 6.01 -2.18 -18.52
C GLU A 42 6.29 -1.59 -17.13
N LEU A 43 7.35 -0.80 -17.00
CA LEU A 43 7.84 -0.32 -15.71
C LEU A 43 7.54 1.17 -15.56
N VAL A 44 6.84 1.52 -14.49
CA VAL A 44 6.51 2.90 -14.15
C VAL A 44 7.12 3.28 -12.80
N ASN A 45 7.37 4.56 -12.57
CA ASN A 45 7.88 5.02 -11.28
C ASN A 45 6.75 4.98 -10.24
N GLY A 46 6.97 4.29 -9.12
CA GLY A 46 6.12 4.41 -7.93
C GLY A 46 6.61 5.57 -7.08
N VAL A 47 5.77 6.59 -6.90
CA VAL A 47 6.13 7.82 -6.18
C VAL A 47 5.21 8.05 -4.99
N ALA A 48 5.67 8.81 -4.00
CA ALA A 48 4.75 9.30 -2.97
C ALA A 48 3.68 10.18 -3.64
N PRO A 49 2.39 10.07 -3.25
CA PRO A 49 1.33 10.90 -3.80
C PRO A 49 1.66 12.39 -3.65
N THR A 50 1.45 13.19 -4.69
CA THR A 50 1.64 14.65 -4.68
C THR A 50 0.31 15.40 -4.65
N ASP A 51 -0.75 14.78 -5.14
CA ASP A 51 -2.12 15.29 -5.07
C ASP A 51 -3.10 14.15 -4.77
N VAL A 52 -3.34 13.96 -3.48
CA VAL A 52 -4.27 12.94 -2.96
C VAL A 52 -5.74 13.16 -3.35
N THR A 53 -6.11 14.30 -3.92
CA THR A 53 -7.50 14.57 -4.35
C THR A 53 -7.80 14.04 -5.76
N THR A 54 -6.76 13.80 -6.57
CA THR A 54 -6.90 13.38 -7.97
C THR A 54 -6.17 12.09 -8.29
N GLN A 55 -5.03 11.84 -7.64
CA GLN A 55 -4.18 10.68 -7.94
C GLN A 55 -4.76 9.40 -7.36
N GLU A 56 -4.68 8.34 -8.16
CA GLU A 56 -4.96 6.98 -7.72
C GLU A 56 -3.88 6.52 -6.73
N ILE A 57 -4.31 5.81 -5.70
CA ILE A 57 -3.46 5.24 -4.67
C ILE A 57 -3.37 3.72 -4.89
N LEU A 58 -2.16 3.21 -4.96
CA LEU A 58 -1.86 1.79 -5.09
C LEU A 58 -1.12 1.31 -3.85
N ILE A 59 -1.23 0.03 -3.53
CA ILE A 59 -0.52 -0.59 -2.41
C ILE A 59 0.62 -1.47 -2.87
N VAL A 60 1.80 -1.29 -2.28
CA VAL A 60 2.98 -2.09 -2.59
C VAL A 60 2.84 -3.48 -1.96
N SER A 61 3.01 -4.51 -2.78
CA SER A 61 2.60 -5.89 -2.48
C SER A 61 3.43 -6.93 -3.22
N SER A 62 4.74 -6.68 -3.34
CA SER A 62 5.66 -7.59 -4.02
C SER A 62 5.71 -8.97 -3.35
N PRO A 63 5.93 -10.05 -4.12
CA PRO A 63 6.22 -11.36 -3.56
C PRO A 63 7.43 -11.29 -2.61
N GLU A 64 7.22 -11.72 -1.38
CA GLU A 64 8.22 -11.64 -0.30
C GLU A 64 9.18 -12.83 -0.42
N LEU A 65 10.20 -12.67 -1.25
CA LEU A 65 11.22 -13.70 -1.49
C LEU A 65 12.46 -13.39 -0.67
N VAL A 66 12.76 -14.25 0.32
CA VAL A 66 13.93 -14.12 1.20
C VAL A 66 14.90 -15.26 0.93
N TYR A 67 16.00 -14.96 0.24
CA TYR A 67 17.03 -15.94 -0.13
C TYR A 67 18.23 -15.97 0.83
N GLU A 68 18.33 -14.99 1.74
CA GLU A 68 19.44 -14.89 2.69
C GLU A 68 19.17 -15.71 3.96
N LYS A 69 20.15 -16.54 4.34
CA LYS A 69 20.08 -17.34 5.57
C LYS A 69 20.00 -16.41 6.80
N GLY A 70 18.97 -16.58 7.61
CA GLY A 70 18.77 -15.83 8.85
C GLY A 70 17.87 -14.60 8.73
N LYS A 71 17.44 -14.23 7.52
CA LYS A 71 16.36 -13.25 7.32
C LYS A 71 15.02 -13.97 7.22
N GLY A 72 14.01 -13.38 7.85
CA GLY A 72 12.63 -13.84 7.79
C GLY A 72 11.78 -12.95 6.89
N LEU A 73 10.52 -13.33 6.76
CA LEU A 73 9.52 -12.58 5.97
C LEU A 73 9.39 -11.11 6.40
N LEU A 74 9.53 -10.85 7.71
CA LEU A 74 9.42 -9.49 8.27
C LEU A 74 10.56 -8.56 7.85
N ASP A 75 11.70 -9.12 7.43
CA ASP A 75 12.89 -8.39 6.96
C ASP A 75 12.82 -8.04 5.47
N PHE A 76 11.78 -8.48 4.76
CA PHE A 76 11.60 -8.20 3.35
C PHE A 76 11.38 -6.69 3.13
N VAL A 77 12.11 -6.16 2.15
CA VAL A 77 12.02 -4.76 1.70
C VAL A 77 12.18 -4.72 0.19
N ASN A 78 11.34 -3.95 -0.49
CA ASN A 78 11.51 -3.63 -1.89
C ASN A 78 12.66 -2.63 -2.04
N LYS A 79 13.73 -3.06 -2.70
CA LYS A 79 14.94 -2.24 -2.84
C LYS A 79 14.78 -1.14 -3.87
N ALA A 80 15.32 0.04 -3.56
CA ALA A 80 15.36 1.17 -4.47
C ALA A 80 15.95 0.78 -5.84
N GLY A 81 15.34 1.27 -6.93
CA GLY A 81 15.80 1.00 -8.30
C GLY A 81 15.57 -0.43 -8.78
N LYS A 82 14.89 -1.29 -8.01
CA LYS A 82 14.54 -2.66 -8.42
C LYS A 82 13.04 -2.76 -8.74
N PRO A 83 12.66 -3.58 -9.75
CA PRO A 83 11.26 -3.84 -10.03
C PRO A 83 10.53 -4.39 -8.81
N SER A 84 9.34 -3.85 -8.56
CA SER A 84 8.44 -4.20 -7.46
C SER A 84 7.01 -4.29 -8.00
N ARG A 85 6.07 -4.78 -7.19
CA ARG A 85 4.65 -4.87 -7.54
C ARG A 85 3.81 -3.97 -6.66
N ALA A 86 2.82 -3.34 -7.27
CA ALA A 86 1.74 -2.69 -6.54
C ALA A 86 0.39 -3.16 -7.08
N ASP A 87 -0.58 -3.32 -6.19
CA ASP A 87 -1.97 -3.61 -6.55
C ASP A 87 -2.79 -2.30 -6.56
N HIS A 88 -3.67 -2.17 -7.54
CA HIS A 88 -4.72 -1.16 -7.57
C HIS A 88 -5.78 -1.47 -6.51
N PHE A 89 -6.30 -0.43 -5.87
CA PHE A 89 -7.45 -0.55 -4.98
C PHE A 89 -8.77 -0.40 -5.72
N TYR A 90 -9.75 -1.18 -5.31
CA TYR A 90 -11.15 -1.02 -5.68
C TYR A 90 -12.03 -0.89 -4.45
N VAL A 91 -13.16 -0.19 -4.60
CA VAL A 91 -14.14 -0.05 -3.52
C VAL A 91 -14.64 -1.43 -3.09
N GLY A 92 -14.54 -1.71 -1.80
CA GLY A 92 -14.90 -3.00 -1.20
C GLY A 92 -13.74 -3.98 -1.03
N ASP A 93 -12.54 -3.63 -1.48
CA ASP A 93 -11.32 -4.37 -1.20
C ASP A 93 -11.00 -4.37 0.29
N ILE A 94 -10.45 -5.48 0.78
CA ILE A 94 -10.05 -5.70 2.16
C ILE A 94 -8.59 -6.13 2.18
N VAL A 95 -7.79 -5.39 2.95
CA VAL A 95 -6.37 -5.65 3.13
C VAL A 95 -6.03 -5.60 4.61
N THR A 96 -5.14 -6.48 5.03
CA THR A 96 -4.50 -6.43 6.35
C THR A 96 -3.05 -6.02 6.19
N VAL A 97 -2.62 -5.00 6.93
CA VAL A 97 -1.22 -4.54 6.99
C VAL A 97 -0.75 -4.46 8.43
N THR A 98 0.56 -4.58 8.67
CA THR A 98 1.12 -4.32 10.00
C THR A 98 1.01 -2.83 10.38
N ASP A 99 0.95 -2.51 11.67
CA ASP A 99 0.68 -1.14 12.11
C ASP A 99 1.86 -0.18 11.87
N ASP A 100 3.07 -0.70 11.71
CA ASP A 100 4.26 0.10 11.38
C ASP A 100 4.18 0.76 10.00
N VAL A 101 3.23 0.35 9.15
CA VAL A 101 2.98 0.92 7.81
C VAL A 101 1.93 2.03 7.83
N ILE A 102 1.28 2.24 8.97
CA ILE A 102 0.27 3.28 9.16
C ILE A 102 0.92 4.45 9.90
N ASP A 103 0.57 5.67 9.51
CA ASP A 103 0.95 6.87 10.26
C ASP A 103 -0.11 7.16 11.33
N GLY A 104 0.31 7.19 12.59
CA GLY A 104 -0.58 7.32 13.75
C GLY A 104 -1.22 6.01 14.21
N VAL A 105 -2.24 6.13 15.08
CA VAL A 105 -2.92 4.98 15.71
C VAL A 105 -4.28 4.77 15.06
N SER A 106 -4.39 3.74 14.23
CA SER A 106 -5.66 3.30 13.66
C SER A 106 -6.61 2.77 14.75
N ALA A 107 -7.90 3.05 14.63
CA ALA A 107 -8.95 2.47 15.49
C ALA A 107 -10.08 1.91 14.62
N VAL A 108 -10.79 0.89 15.13
CA VAL A 108 -11.97 0.32 14.45
C VAL A 108 -13.02 1.41 14.24
N ASP A 109 -13.73 1.34 13.12
CA ASP A 109 -14.73 2.33 12.67
C ASP A 109 -14.17 3.74 12.43
N LYS A 110 -12.84 3.87 12.34
CA LYS A 110 -12.13 5.08 11.89
C LYS A 110 -11.51 4.90 10.52
N TYR A 111 -10.92 5.97 9.99
CA TYR A 111 -10.50 6.03 8.61
C TYR A 111 -8.98 5.97 8.45
N LEU A 112 -8.56 5.54 7.25
CA LEU A 112 -7.20 5.63 6.75
C LEU A 112 -7.23 6.45 5.46
N LEU A 113 -6.45 7.53 5.44
CA LEU A 113 -6.38 8.48 4.33
C LEU A 113 -4.94 8.61 3.82
N PRO A 114 -4.72 8.84 2.53
CA PRO A 114 -3.39 9.13 2.01
C PRO A 114 -3.01 10.59 2.36
N ALA A 115 -1.72 10.88 2.39
CA ALA A 115 -1.23 12.24 2.58
C ALA A 115 -0.16 12.59 1.53
N ASN A 116 -0.18 13.84 1.06
CA ASN A 116 0.80 14.32 0.09
C ASN A 116 2.23 14.15 0.64
N GLY A 117 3.11 13.60 -0.18
CA GLY A 117 4.51 13.31 0.14
C GLY A 117 4.71 12.13 1.10
N LYS A 118 3.67 11.34 1.41
CA LYS A 118 3.74 10.22 2.35
C LYS A 118 3.38 8.90 1.68
N THR A 119 4.14 7.85 1.99
CA THR A 119 3.87 6.48 1.54
C THR A 119 3.12 5.65 2.57
N LYS A 120 2.78 6.23 3.73
CA LYS A 120 1.93 5.59 4.75
C LYS A 120 0.56 6.22 4.73
N LEU A 121 -0.47 5.40 4.89
CA LEU A 121 -1.82 5.90 5.15
C LEU A 121 -1.88 6.46 6.57
N ALA A 122 -2.46 7.64 6.74
CA ALA A 122 -2.65 8.29 8.02
C ALA A 122 -3.98 7.91 8.66
N ALA A 123 -3.96 7.61 9.96
CA ALA A 123 -5.16 7.41 10.75
C ALA A 123 -5.93 8.72 10.92
N ALA A 124 -7.24 8.70 10.62
CA ALA A 124 -8.11 9.87 10.66
C ALA A 124 -9.42 9.57 11.39
N ALA A 125 -9.95 10.56 12.11
CA ALA A 125 -11.20 10.43 12.85
C ALA A 125 -12.45 10.55 11.96
N ASP A 126 -12.32 11.28 10.84
CA ASP A 126 -13.35 11.56 9.84
C ASP A 126 -12.72 11.63 8.42
N LEU A 127 -13.56 11.92 7.41
CA LEU A 127 -13.18 12.01 5.99
C LEU A 127 -12.91 13.46 5.54
N THR A 128 -12.50 14.35 6.45
CA THR A 128 -12.14 15.72 6.04
C THR A 128 -10.92 15.72 5.12
N GLY A 129 -10.96 16.53 4.05
CA GLY A 129 -9.84 16.69 3.10
C GLY A 129 -10.12 16.25 1.67
N GLY A 130 -11.23 15.55 1.39
CA GLY A 130 -11.69 15.27 0.03
C GLY A 130 -10.71 14.42 -0.80
N THR A 131 -9.98 13.51 -0.14
CA THR A 131 -9.05 12.62 -0.83
C THR A 131 -9.79 11.69 -1.78
N ARG A 132 -9.13 11.32 -2.88
CA ARG A 132 -9.66 10.35 -3.84
C ARG A 132 -9.80 8.96 -3.23
N PHE A 133 -8.84 8.57 -2.39
CA PHE A 133 -8.85 7.31 -1.66
C PHE A 133 -9.29 7.49 -0.22
N ALA A 134 -10.08 6.54 0.28
CA ALA A 134 -10.37 6.40 1.70
C ALA A 134 -10.66 4.94 2.04
N ALA A 135 -10.26 4.52 3.23
CA ALA A 135 -10.59 3.21 3.78
C ALA A 135 -11.12 3.31 5.21
N VAL A 136 -11.98 2.38 5.61
CA VAL A 136 -12.46 2.22 6.98
C VAL A 136 -11.77 1.03 7.64
N VAL A 137 -11.31 1.21 8.87
CA VAL A 137 -10.73 0.13 9.67
C VAL A 137 -11.85 -0.76 10.18
N ILE A 138 -11.84 -2.03 9.78
CA ILE A 138 -12.86 -3.00 10.17
C ILE A 138 -12.40 -3.94 11.27
N ARG A 139 -11.08 -4.07 11.48
CA ARG A 139 -10.52 -4.97 12.49
C ARG A 139 -9.11 -4.58 12.91
N LYS A 140 -8.80 -4.85 14.18
CA LYS A 140 -7.44 -4.90 14.71
C LYS A 140 -7.07 -6.35 15.00
N GLY A 141 -5.81 -6.71 14.76
CA GLY A 141 -5.35 -8.08 14.92
C GLY A 141 -3.84 -8.18 14.96
N LYS A 142 -3.33 -9.33 14.55
CA LYS A 142 -1.89 -9.55 14.37
C LYS A 142 -1.60 -10.16 13.02
N LEU A 143 -0.47 -9.79 12.44
CA LEU A 143 0.09 -10.40 11.24
C LEU A 143 1.54 -10.80 11.57
N TYR A 144 1.83 -12.10 11.50
CA TYR A 144 3.12 -12.66 11.94
C TYR A 144 3.56 -12.23 13.35
N GLY A 145 2.61 -12.11 14.28
CA GLY A 145 2.87 -11.71 15.67
C GLY A 145 2.95 -10.19 15.90
N GLN A 146 3.07 -9.38 14.85
CA GLN A 146 3.06 -7.92 14.92
C GLN A 146 1.63 -7.38 14.98
N PRO A 147 1.37 -6.25 15.68
CA PRO A 147 0.09 -5.54 15.59
C PRO A 147 -0.26 -5.22 14.14
N ALA A 148 -1.52 -5.43 13.77
CA ALA A 148 -1.98 -5.26 12.40
C ALA A 148 -3.39 -4.65 12.34
N THR A 149 -3.66 -4.02 11.21
CA THR A 149 -4.91 -3.36 10.87
C THR A 149 -5.49 -3.97 9.61
N THR A 150 -6.74 -4.43 9.70
CA THR A 150 -7.55 -4.78 8.54
C THR A 150 -8.45 -3.62 8.21
N PHE A 151 -8.37 -3.14 6.97
CA PHE A 151 -9.20 -2.05 6.47
C PHE A 151 -9.94 -2.47 5.20
N ARG A 152 -11.10 -1.84 4.98
CA ARG A 152 -11.89 -1.97 3.76
C ARG A 152 -11.88 -0.65 3.01
N VAL A 153 -11.56 -0.69 1.72
CA VAL A 153 -11.61 0.48 0.83
C VAL A 153 -13.07 0.91 0.64
N ILE A 154 -13.34 2.20 0.85
CA ILE A 154 -14.66 2.81 0.65
C ILE A 154 -14.67 3.84 -0.47
N GLN A 155 -13.48 4.28 -0.91
CA GLN A 155 -13.28 5.20 -2.03
C GLN A 155 -11.91 4.93 -2.67
N ALA A 156 -11.82 4.91 -4.01
CA ALA A 156 -10.61 4.67 -4.80
C ALA A 156 -10.63 5.46 -6.13
#